data_AF-A0A948XHD7-F1
#
_entry.id   AF-A0A948XHD7-F1
#
_cell.length_a   1.000
_cell.length_b   1.000
_cell.length_c   1.000
_cell.angle_alpha   90.00
_cell.angle_beta   90.00
_cell.angle_gamma   90.00
#
_symmetry.space_group_name_H-M   'P 1'
#
loop_
_entity.id
_entity.type
_entity.pdbx_description
1 polymer ?
#
loop_
_entity_poly.entity_id
_entity_poly.type
_entity_poly.pdbx_seq_one_letter_code
_entity_poly.pdbx_strand_id
1 'polypeptide(L)' 'RKFKEFFTPENLEKPEIHGGFALSHWCGSDECESRIKEDLSVTIRCIPFDIENEKGECVYCGRPSTNRVVFAKAY' A
#
# COMPACT_ATOMS: atom_id res chain seq x y z
N ARG A 1 -10.16 0.72 -3.90
CA ARG A 1 -10.52 -0.72 -4.07
C ARG A 1 -9.32 -1.53 -4.58
N LYS A 2 -8.76 -1.21 -5.76
CA LYS A 2 -7.62 -1.93 -6.37
C LYS A 2 -6.43 -2.27 -5.45
N PHE A 3 -6.03 -1.39 -4.52
CA PHE A 3 -4.88 -1.64 -3.63
C PHE A 3 -5.10 -2.81 -2.67
N LYS A 4 -6.25 -2.85 -1.98
CA LYS A 4 -6.53 -3.94 -1.03
C LYS A 4 -6.66 -5.27 -1.77
N GLU A 5 -7.42 -5.28 -2.86
CA GLU A 5 -7.62 -6.45 -3.72
C GLU A 5 -6.31 -7.03 -4.24
N PHE A 6 -5.33 -6.20 -4.61
CA PHE A 6 -4.01 -6.66 -5.05
C PHE A 6 -3.25 -7.44 -3.97
N PHE A 7 -3.49 -7.17 -2.68
CA PHE A 7 -2.78 -7.78 -1.56
C PHE A 7 -3.63 -8.77 -0.74
N THR A 8 -4.81 -9.14 -1.24
CA THR A 8 -5.69 -10.12 -0.61
C THR A 8 -5.86 -11.31 -1.55
N PRO A 9 -5.62 -12.56 -1.09
CA PRO A 9 -5.88 -13.73 -1.91
C PRO A 9 -7.39 -13.92 -2.09
N GLU A 10 -7.78 -14.55 -3.19
CA GLU A 10 -9.16 -14.94 -3.45
C GLU A 10 -9.63 -16.01 -2.45
N ASN A 11 -8.73 -16.90 -2.03
CA ASN A 11 -9.02 -17.94 -1.04
C ASN A 11 -8.16 -17.78 0.22
N LEU A 12 -8.79 -17.41 1.34
CA LEU A 12 -8.11 -17.24 2.63
C LEU A 12 -7.67 -18.56 3.27
N GLU A 13 -8.37 -19.67 3.01
CA GLU A 13 -8.06 -21.00 3.57
C GLU A 13 -6.92 -21.69 2.82
N LYS A 14 -6.76 -21.36 1.54
CA LYS A 14 -5.68 -21.85 0.68
C LYS A 14 -5.10 -20.69 -0.14
N PRO A 15 -4.31 -19.82 0.50
CA PRO A 15 -3.81 -18.61 -0.14
C PRO A 15 -2.85 -18.96 -1.29
N GLU A 16 -3.23 -18.53 -2.49
CA GLU A 16 -2.35 -18.50 -3.66
C GLU A 16 -1.32 -17.36 -3.54
N ILE A 17 -0.33 -17.35 -4.43
CA ILE A 17 0.62 -16.23 -4.51
C ILE A 17 -0.15 -14.99 -4.99
N HIS A 18 -0.23 -13.98 -4.14
CA HIS A 18 -0.92 -12.72 -4.39
C HIS A 18 -0.04 -11.53 -3.98
N GLY A 19 -0.28 -10.37 -4.59
CA GLY A 19 0.51 -9.16 -4.36
C GLY A 19 1.79 -9.09 -5.18
N GLY A 20 2.75 -8.30 -4.67
CA GLY A 20 3.97 -7.90 -5.35
C GLY A 20 4.44 -6.55 -4.83
N PHE A 21 5.08 -5.75 -5.68
CA PHE A 21 5.36 -4.35 -5.38
C PHE A 21 4.27 -3.45 -5.96
N ALA A 22 3.71 -2.57 -5.13
CA ALA A 22 2.72 -1.59 -5.55
C ALA A 22 3.25 -0.18 -5.30
N LEU A 23 3.41 0.60 -6.37
CA LEU A 23 3.65 2.05 -6.25
C LEU A 23 2.30 2.73 -6.03
N SER A 24 2.10 3.35 -4.88
CA SER A 24 0.78 3.85 -4.48
C SER A 24 0.86 5.05 -3.55
N HIS A 25 -0.19 5.88 -3.57
CA HIS A 25 -0.26 7.09 -2.77
C HIS A 25 -0.37 6.81 -1.27
N TRP A 26 0.42 7.54 -0.50
CA TRP A 26 0.42 7.48 0.96
C TRP A 26 0.39 8.91 1.53
N CYS A 27 -0.40 9.11 2.59
CA CYS A 27 -0.59 10.43 3.19
C CYS A 27 0.52 10.84 4.18
N GLY A 28 1.53 10.01 4.41
CA GLY A 28 2.60 10.29 5.38
C GLY A 28 2.25 9.98 6.83
N SER A 29 1.10 9.34 7.10
CA SER A 29 0.64 9.05 8.46
C SER A 29 1.00 7.63 8.89
N ASP A 30 1.69 7.52 10.04
CA ASP A 30 2.06 6.26 10.69
C ASP A 30 0.84 5.39 11.04
N GLU A 31 -0.31 6.03 11.35
CA GLU A 31 -1.57 5.33 11.59
C GLU A 31 -2.01 4.56 10.33
N CYS A 32 -1.93 5.20 9.16
CA CYS A 32 -2.28 4.55 7.91
C CYS A 32 -1.32 3.42 7.57
N GLU A 33 -0.02 3.59 7.84
CA GLU A 33 0.97 2.51 7.67
C GLU A 33 0.66 1.31 8.58
N SER A 34 0.44 1.58 9.87
CA SER A 34 0.14 0.56 10.87
C SER A 34 -1.11 -0.24 10.51
N ARG A 35 -2.18 0.45 10.09
CA ARG A 35 -3.41 -0.20 9.63
C ARG A 35 -3.23 -1.04 8.37
N ILE A 36 -2.47 -0.56 7.38
CA ILE A 36 -2.16 -1.35 6.18
C ILE A 36 -1.37 -2.61 6.56
N LYS A 37 -0.44 -2.51 7.51
CA LYS A 37 0.34 -3.65 8.01
C LYS A 37 -0.55 -4.66 8.75
N GLU A 38 -1.42 -4.20 9.63
CA GLU A 38 -2.33 -5.07 10.38
C GLU A 38 -3.35 -5.75 9.48
N ASP A 39 -3.99 -5.00 8.58
CA ASP A 39 -5.06 -5.52 7.72
C ASP A 39 -4.54 -6.43 6.60
N LEU A 40 -3.38 -6.12 6.03
CA LEU A 40 -2.91 -6.73 4.78
C LEU A 40 -1.53 -7.38 4.91
N SER A 41 -0.84 -7.25 6.04
CA SER A 41 0.57 -7.66 6.18
C SER A 41 1.47 -6.99 5.13
N VAL A 42 1.18 -5.72 4.81
CA VAL A 42 1.90 -4.93 3.80
C VAL A 42 2.61 -3.76 4.47
N THR A 43 3.86 -3.50 4.10
CA THR A 43 4.65 -2.37 4.63
C THR A 43 5.25 -1.54 3.50
N ILE A 44 5.68 -0.32 3.82
CA ILE A 44 6.45 0.53 2.92
C ILE A 44 7.86 -0.05 2.79
N ARG A 45 8.34 -0.22 1.56
CA ARG A 45 9.68 -0.73 1.23
C ARG A 45 10.65 0.36 0.82
N CYS A 46 10.14 1.39 0.18
CA CYS A 46 10.93 2.51 -0.30
C CYS A 46 10.05 3.75 -0.44
N ILE A 47 10.59 4.90 -0.07
CA ILE A 47 10.04 6.22 -0.39
C ILE A 47 10.95 6.80 -1.48
N PRO A 48 10.52 6.87 -2.74
CA PRO A 48 11.30 7.43 -3.83
C PRO A 48 11.57 8.92 -3.58
N PHE A 49 12.83 9.36 -3.76
CA PHE A 49 13.22 10.76 -3.57
C PHE A 49 13.07 11.62 -4.82
N ASP A 50 13.09 11.01 -6.01
CA ASP A 50 13.16 11.71 -7.30
C ASP A 50 11.99 11.32 -8.22
N ILE A 51 10.79 11.27 -7.64
CA ILE A 51 9.55 11.00 -8.38
C ILE A 51 8.76 12.29 -8.57
N GLU A 52 8.13 12.44 -9.74
CA GLU A 52 7.27 13.59 -10.01
C GLU A 52 6.14 13.65 -8.98
N ASN A 53 5.94 14.84 -8.39
CA ASN A 53 4.89 15.05 -7.40
C ASN A 53 3.53 14.94 -8.11
N GLU A 54 2.85 13.82 -7.90
CA GLU A 54 1.51 13.59 -8.44
C GLU A 54 0.47 13.76 -7.33
N LYS A 55 -0.59 14.53 -7.61
CA LYS A 55 -1.73 14.62 -6.69
C LYS A 55 -2.54 13.34 -6.80
N GLY A 56 -2.74 12.69 -5.67
CA GLY A 56 -3.64 11.57 -5.53
C GLY A 56 -4.20 11.47 -4.12
N GLU A 57 -4.76 10.31 -3.81
CA GLU A 57 -5.40 10.03 -2.53
C GLU A 57 -4.75 8.82 -1.88
N CYS A 58 -4.53 8.90 -0.57
CA CYS A 58 -3.97 7.80 0.19
C CYS A 58 -4.81 6.54 0.03
N VAL A 59 -4.15 5.42 -0.29
CA VAL A 59 -4.82 4.12 -0.54
C VAL A 59 -5.61 3.56 0.64
N TYR A 60 -5.38 4.08 1.84
CA TYR A 60 -6.09 3.69 3.06
C TYR A 60 -7.21 4.66 3.46
N CYS A 61 -6.85 5.92 3.75
CA CYS A 61 -7.79 6.88 4.33
C CYS A 61 -8.42 7.86 3.32
N GLY A 62 -7.99 7.85 2.05
CA GLY A 62 -8.47 8.79 1.03
C GLY A 62 -7.98 10.24 1.18
N ARG A 63 -7.19 10.56 2.21
CA ARG A 63 -6.62 11.91 2.38
C ARG A 63 -5.70 12.26 1.20
N PRO A 64 -5.58 13.55 0.82
CA PRO A 64 -4.67 13.99 -0.23
C PRO A 64 -3.23 13.50 0.01
N SER A 65 -2.57 13.13 -1.07
CA SER A 65 -1.19 12.68 -1.11
C SER A 65 -0.51 13.28 -2.32
N THR A 66 0.72 13.79 -2.15
CA THR A 66 1.53 14.39 -3.22
C THR A 66 2.58 13.42 -3.76
N ASN A 67 2.76 12.27 -3.11
CA ASN A 67 3.85 11.35 -3.38
C ASN A 67 3.35 9.90 -3.35
N ARG A 68 4.03 9.04 -4.10
CA ARG A 68 3.79 7.59 -4.07
C ARG A 68 4.96 6.89 -3.39
N VAL A 69 4.65 5.84 -2.65
CA VAL A 69 5.63 4.97 -2.00
C VAL A 69 5.48 3.56 -2.52
N VAL A 70 6.54 2.77 -2.38
CA VAL A 70 6.54 1.36 -2.79
C VAL A 70 6.06 0.52 -1.61
N PHE A 71 4.94 -0.16 -1.77
CA PHE A 71 4.39 -1.12 -0.82
C PHE A 71 4.70 -2.56 -1.26
N ALA A 72 4.92 -3.46 -0.30
CA ALA A 72 4.95 -4.90 -0.55
C ALA A 72 4.56 -5.69 0.70
N LYS A 73 4.16 -6.95 0.52
CA LYS A 73 3.94 -7.90 1.63
C LYS A 73 5.20 -8.01 2.50
N ALA A 74 5.00 -8.13 3.81
CA ALA A 74 6.01 -8.47 4.78
C ALA A 74 5.83 -9.90 5.26
N TYR A 75 6.96 -10.61 5.34
CA TYR A 75 7.06 -11.97 5.86
C TYR A 75 6.99 -11.97 7.39
#